data_AF-A0A8C4W5Z8-F1
#
_entry.id   AF-A0A8C4W5Z8-F1
#
_cell.length_a   1.000
_cell.length_b   1.000
_cell.length_c   1.000
_cell.angle_alpha   90.00
_cell.angle_beta   90.00
_cell.angle_gamma   90.00
#
_symmetry.space_group_name_H-M   'P 1'
#
loop_
_entity.id
_entity.type
_entity.pdbx_description
1 polymer ?
#
loop_
_entity_poly.entity_id
_entity_poly.type
_entity_poly.pdbx_seq_one_letter_code
_entity_poly.pdbx_strand_id
1 'polypeptide(L)'
;MLLHDLWERKVFSFTLIDSRPHPHLDPGLATHVNHGAHDQLTSNFLEKAKWIPTVSPYFDKEHYCYADHQITIQESLDHFGAIVWPGALALSQYLESNQQEINLKDKKVLEIGAGTGLVSIVASILGAYVTATDLPEVLENLKLNISRNTQNMNTHQPEVRKLVWGEDLNEDFPKSTHHYDFILASDVVYHHTSLDPLLTTMAYLCQPGTVLLWANKFRFSTDFEFLEKLRNILIVTLLAEFPESNIKLFKATVKEN
;
A
#
# COMPACT_ATOMS: atom_id res chain seq x y z
N MET A 1 -6.88 -11.42 13.61
CA MET A 1 -6.35 -11.36 12.23
C MET A 1 -5.47 -10.13 12.05
N LEU A 2 -5.97 -8.90 12.24
CA LEU A 2 -5.16 -7.67 12.32
C LEU A 2 -3.95 -7.77 13.28
N LEU A 3 -4.15 -8.32 14.48
CA LEU A 3 -3.08 -8.44 15.47
C LEU A 3 -1.93 -9.39 15.07
N HIS A 4 -2.18 -10.40 14.24
CA HIS A 4 -1.13 -11.34 13.83
C HIS A 4 -0.24 -10.73 12.74
N ASP A 5 -0.86 -10.10 11.74
CA ASP A 5 -0.13 -9.41 10.66
C ASP A 5 0.56 -8.13 11.15
N LEU A 6 -0.02 -7.41 12.12
CA LEU A 6 0.64 -6.29 12.82
C LEU A 6 1.79 -6.77 13.73
N TRP A 7 1.71 -7.99 14.28
CA TRP A 7 2.76 -8.57 15.14
C TRP A 7 3.99 -9.01 14.33
N GLU A 8 3.80 -9.58 13.12
CA GLU A 8 4.92 -9.90 12.22
C GLU A 8 5.75 -8.65 11.86
N ARG A 9 5.13 -7.48 11.64
CA ARG A 9 5.86 -6.22 11.36
C ARG A 9 6.76 -5.75 12.51
N LYS A 10 6.40 -5.96 13.79
CA LYS A 10 7.25 -5.53 14.93
C LYS A 10 8.56 -6.31 15.07
N VAL A 11 8.69 -7.46 14.40
CA VAL A 11 9.90 -8.30 14.46
C VAL A 11 10.93 -7.95 13.37
N PHE A 12 10.54 -7.17 12.34
CA PHE A 12 11.39 -6.88 11.17
C PHE A 12 12.07 -5.50 11.13
N SER A 13 12.09 -4.75 12.23
CA SER A 13 12.96 -3.56 12.33
C SER A 13 14.42 -3.99 12.55
N PHE A 14 15.13 -4.34 11.48
CA PHE A 14 16.60 -4.36 11.48
C PHE A 14 17.16 -3.05 10.93
N THR A 15 18.02 -2.46 11.75
CA THR A 15 18.74 -1.20 11.62
C THR A 15 19.51 -1.02 10.31
N LEU A 16 19.27 0.09 9.60
CA LEU A 16 20.32 0.84 8.91
C LEU A 16 20.62 2.08 9.76
N ILE A 17 21.59 1.96 10.68
CA ILE A 17 22.15 3.11 11.39
C ILE A 17 23.18 3.75 10.45
N ASP A 18 22.85 4.90 9.87
CA ASP A 18 23.84 5.80 9.24
C ASP A 18 24.85 6.20 10.33
N SER A 19 26.09 5.77 10.14
CA SER A 19 27.21 6.02 11.03
C SER A 19 27.98 7.22 10.50
N ARG A 20 27.50 8.43 10.80
CA ARG A 20 28.29 9.66 10.67
C ARG A 20 28.18 10.53 11.93
N PRO A 21 29.31 10.98 12.51
CA PRO A 21 29.31 11.74 13.75
C PRO A 21 28.96 13.21 13.51
N HIS A 22 27.98 13.74 14.26
CA HIS A 22 27.76 15.17 14.40
C HIS A 22 28.69 15.76 15.48
N PRO A 23 29.18 17.00 15.31
CA PRO A 23 30.25 17.56 16.13
C PRO A 23 29.77 18.03 17.51
N HIS A 24 30.71 17.91 18.44
CA HIS A 24 30.70 18.28 19.85
C HIS A 24 30.15 19.69 20.15
N LEU A 25 29.35 19.78 21.22
CA LEU A 25 29.15 21.00 22.00
C LEU A 25 29.63 20.75 23.44
N ASP A 26 30.50 21.66 23.89
CA ASP A 26 31.23 21.67 25.16
C ASP A 26 30.33 21.83 26.41
N PRO A 27 30.74 21.30 27.58
CA PRO A 27 30.00 21.42 28.84
C PRO A 27 30.53 22.57 29.72
N GLY A 28 29.64 23.36 30.31
CA GLY A 28 30.05 24.27 31.39
C GLY A 28 28.97 25.24 31.86
N LEU A 29 28.34 24.97 33.00
CA LEU A 29 28.59 25.69 34.27
C LEU A 29 27.68 25.14 35.37
N ALA A 30 28.30 24.69 36.46
CA ALA A 30 27.66 24.43 37.75
C ALA A 30 27.80 25.66 38.67
N THR A 31 27.21 25.53 39.88
CA THR A 31 27.26 26.41 41.08
C THR A 31 26.08 27.41 41.16
N HIS A 32 25.34 27.56 42.27
CA HIS A 32 25.64 27.45 43.70
C HIS A 32 24.43 27.05 44.56
N VAL A 33 24.72 26.53 45.77
CA VAL A 33 23.82 26.06 46.84
C VAL A 33 23.86 27.04 48.04
N ASN A 34 22.72 27.26 48.73
CA ASN A 34 22.54 27.39 50.21
C ASN A 34 21.19 28.06 50.56
N HIS A 35 20.50 27.86 51.69
CA HIS A 35 20.37 26.83 52.74
C HIS A 35 19.25 27.30 53.73
N GLY A 36 18.42 26.38 54.24
CA GLY A 36 17.66 26.45 55.52
C GLY A 36 16.30 27.20 55.56
N ALA A 37 15.26 26.79 56.30
CA ALA A 37 15.03 25.66 57.22
C ALA A 37 13.52 25.57 57.61
N HIS A 38 13.10 24.38 58.12
CA HIS A 38 11.89 24.06 58.93
C HIS A 38 10.51 24.04 58.20
N ASP A 39 9.57 23.10 58.39
CA ASP A 39 9.40 21.95 59.29
C ASP A 39 8.41 20.94 58.68
N GLN A 40 8.62 19.66 59.01
CA GLN A 40 7.67 18.54 59.16
C GLN A 40 6.30 18.58 58.42
N LEU A 41 6.13 17.68 57.45
CA LEU A 41 4.96 16.79 57.35
C LEU A 41 5.31 15.60 56.44
N THR A 42 5.60 14.49 57.09
CA THR A 42 5.70 13.16 56.48
C THR A 42 4.36 12.74 55.87
N SER A 43 4.46 11.84 54.89
CA SER A 43 3.38 11.09 54.22
C SER A 43 2.45 11.87 53.30
N ASN A 44 2.78 11.90 52.01
CA ASN A 44 1.92 11.44 50.91
C ASN A 44 2.66 11.62 49.56
N PHE A 45 3.78 10.91 49.42
CA PHE A 45 4.33 10.63 48.09
C PHE A 45 3.55 9.45 47.49
N LEU A 46 3.19 9.59 46.22
CA LEU A 46 2.40 8.68 45.37
C LEU A 46 0.89 8.95 45.35
N GLU A 47 0.49 10.19 45.03
CA GLU A 47 -0.65 10.32 44.11
C GLU A 47 -0.21 9.70 42.78
N LYS A 48 -0.65 8.47 42.55
CA LYS A 48 -0.56 7.77 41.28
C LYS A 48 -1.13 8.71 40.21
N ALA A 49 -0.24 9.33 39.43
CA ALA A 49 -0.62 9.93 38.16
C ALA A 49 -1.35 8.84 37.37
N LYS A 50 -2.67 8.97 37.33
CA LYS A 50 -3.56 8.07 36.62
C LYS A 50 -3.17 8.23 35.17
N TRP A 51 -2.43 7.25 34.63
CA TRP A 51 -2.10 7.22 33.22
C TRP A 51 -3.43 7.20 32.45
N ILE A 52 -3.71 8.30 31.76
CA ILE A 52 -4.83 8.40 30.83
C ILE A 52 -4.19 8.21 29.46
N PRO A 53 -4.51 7.14 28.71
CA PRO A 53 -4.08 7.02 27.33
C PRO A 53 -4.62 8.22 26.57
N THR A 54 -3.72 9.13 26.18
CA THR A 54 -4.07 10.18 25.22
C THR A 54 -3.83 9.55 23.87
N VAL A 55 -4.91 9.14 23.19
CA VAL A 55 -4.84 8.68 21.81
C VAL A 55 -4.41 9.88 20.98
N SER A 56 -3.14 9.91 20.60
CA SER A 56 -2.67 10.83 19.57
C SER A 56 -3.30 10.39 18.25
N PRO A 57 -4.09 11.24 17.56
CA PRO A 57 -4.68 10.89 16.27
C PRO A 57 -3.63 10.95 15.12
N TYR A 58 -2.37 11.21 15.44
CA TYR A 58 -1.28 11.19 14.47
C TYR A 58 -0.87 9.73 14.21
N PHE A 59 -1.57 9.10 13.27
CA PHE A 59 -1.20 7.82 12.71
C PHE A 59 0.10 7.95 11.91
N ASP A 60 0.98 6.97 12.07
CA ASP A 60 2.35 6.95 11.55
C ASP A 60 2.38 7.12 10.02
N LYS A 61 3.27 7.98 9.55
CA LYS A 61 3.57 8.13 8.12
C LYS A 61 4.65 7.14 7.77
N GLU A 62 4.38 6.28 6.80
CA GLU A 62 5.38 5.36 6.26
C GLU A 62 6.10 6.00 5.08
N HIS A 63 7.41 5.78 5.01
CA HIS A 63 8.29 6.36 4.00
C HIS A 63 8.83 5.27 3.08
N TYR A 64 8.68 5.47 1.77
CA TYR A 64 9.16 4.57 0.73
C TYR A 64 9.98 5.35 -0.29
N CYS A 65 10.84 4.67 -1.05
CA CYS A 65 11.60 5.28 -2.12
C CYS A 65 11.54 4.38 -3.36
N TYR A 66 11.07 4.93 -4.48
CA TYR A 66 11.01 4.26 -5.77
C TYR A 66 11.38 5.24 -6.89
N ALA A 67 12.21 4.79 -7.83
CA ALA A 67 12.72 5.56 -8.95
C ALA A 67 13.26 6.95 -8.53
N ASP A 68 14.05 7.00 -7.45
CA ASP A 68 14.60 8.20 -6.82
C ASP A 68 13.55 9.20 -6.26
N HIS A 69 12.29 8.78 -6.12
CA HIS A 69 11.21 9.57 -5.54
C HIS A 69 10.87 9.08 -4.13
N GLN A 70 10.88 10.01 -3.18
CA GLN A 70 10.41 9.77 -1.81
C GLN A 70 8.88 9.79 -1.79
N ILE A 71 8.28 8.70 -1.32
CA ILE A 71 6.85 8.53 -1.17
C ILE A 71 6.52 8.53 0.33
N THR A 72 5.51 9.31 0.71
CA THR A 72 4.98 9.32 2.07
C THR A 72 3.53 8.86 2.04
N ILE A 73 3.24 7.77 2.75
CA ILE A 73 1.90 7.18 2.84
C ILE A 73 1.30 7.49 4.21
N GLN A 74 0.08 8.02 4.21
CA GLN A 74 -0.78 8.06 5.38
C GLN A 74 -1.48 6.71 5.52
N GLU A 75 -1.12 5.97 6.57
CA GLU A 75 -1.86 4.80 7.02
C GLU A 75 -2.94 5.21 8.04
N SER A 76 -3.98 4.39 8.17
CA SER A 76 -5.00 4.42 9.23
C SER A 76 -5.26 2.97 9.69
N LEU A 77 -5.72 2.78 10.92
CA LEU A 77 -6.05 1.46 11.45
C LEU A 77 -7.55 1.13 11.33
N ASP A 78 -8.36 2.04 10.79
CA ASP A 78 -9.81 1.97 10.92
C ASP A 78 -10.47 1.09 9.83
N HIS A 79 -9.79 0.78 8.71
CA HIS A 79 -10.37 0.07 7.56
C HIS A 79 -9.37 -0.86 6.83
N PHE A 80 -9.85 -1.91 6.14
CA PHE A 80 -9.02 -2.92 5.44
C PHE A 80 -8.18 -2.39 4.25
N GLY A 81 -8.35 -1.13 3.84
CA GLY A 81 -7.54 -0.43 2.83
C GLY A 81 -6.57 0.61 3.39
N ALA A 82 -6.35 0.61 4.71
CA ALA A 82 -5.72 1.73 5.39
C ALA A 82 -4.22 1.52 5.70
N ILE A 83 -3.63 0.37 5.36
CA ILE A 83 -2.18 0.12 5.47
C ILE A 83 -1.59 -0.37 4.14
N VAL A 84 -0.28 -0.25 3.97
CA VAL A 84 0.44 -0.83 2.83
C VAL A 84 0.64 -2.33 3.05
N TRP A 85 0.09 -3.16 2.16
CA TRP A 85 0.24 -4.61 2.26
C TRP A 85 1.50 -5.13 1.55
N PRO A 86 2.06 -6.29 1.94
CA PRO A 86 3.30 -6.81 1.38
C PRO A 86 3.27 -7.01 -0.15
N GLY A 87 2.14 -7.39 -0.72
CA GLY A 87 1.93 -7.52 -2.16
C GLY A 87 2.10 -6.19 -2.89
N ALA A 88 1.71 -5.07 -2.28
CA ALA A 88 1.91 -3.73 -2.86
C ALA A 88 3.40 -3.38 -2.96
N LEU A 89 4.19 -3.73 -1.93
CA LEU A 89 5.64 -3.55 -1.94
C LEU A 89 6.30 -4.42 -3.03
N ALA A 90 5.91 -5.69 -3.11
CA ALA A 90 6.44 -6.62 -4.10
C ALA A 90 6.12 -6.20 -5.54
N LEU A 91 4.87 -5.78 -5.80
CA LEU A 91 4.46 -5.29 -7.12
C LEU A 91 5.18 -3.98 -7.47
N SER A 92 5.26 -3.03 -6.53
CA SER A 92 5.97 -1.76 -6.75
C SER A 92 7.44 -1.97 -7.10
N GLN A 93 8.14 -2.83 -6.35
CA GLN A 93 9.53 -3.20 -6.63
C GLN A 93 9.68 -3.86 -8.01
N TYR A 94 8.75 -4.75 -8.35
CA TYR A 94 8.77 -5.44 -9.64
C TYR A 94 8.59 -4.46 -10.80
N LEU A 95 7.65 -3.52 -10.70
CA LEU A 95 7.41 -2.50 -11.73
C LEU A 95 8.64 -1.60 -11.94
N GLU A 96 9.29 -1.16 -10.85
CA GLU A 96 10.51 -0.36 -10.93
C GLU A 96 11.67 -1.13 -11.58
N SER A 97 11.87 -2.39 -11.19
CA SER A 97 13.06 -3.16 -11.56
C SER A 97 12.98 -3.78 -12.96
N ASN A 98 11.78 -3.92 -13.53
CA ASN A 98 11.54 -4.67 -14.78
C ASN A 98 10.95 -3.80 -15.90
N GLN A 99 11.31 -2.51 -15.95
CA GLN A 99 10.79 -1.55 -16.95
C GLN A 99 11.05 -1.93 -18.42
N GLN A 100 12.04 -2.79 -18.69
CA GLN A 100 12.31 -3.30 -20.03
C GLN A 100 11.23 -4.27 -20.52
N GLU A 101 10.63 -5.03 -19.59
CA GLU A 101 9.62 -6.05 -19.87
C GLU A 101 8.20 -5.48 -19.66
N ILE A 102 8.05 -4.66 -18.61
CA ILE A 102 6.81 -3.98 -18.23
C ILE A 102 7.04 -2.47 -18.29
N ASN A 103 6.91 -1.91 -19.49
CA ASN A 103 7.03 -0.47 -19.69
C ASN A 103 5.67 0.21 -19.46
N LEU A 104 5.55 0.97 -18.36
CA LEU A 104 4.34 1.72 -18.01
C LEU A 104 4.29 3.13 -18.60
N LYS A 105 5.38 3.61 -19.21
CA LYS A 105 5.46 4.97 -19.73
C LYS A 105 4.39 5.22 -20.80
N ASP A 106 3.60 6.26 -20.58
CA ASP A 106 2.49 6.68 -21.43
C ASP A 106 1.42 5.60 -21.65
N LYS A 107 1.30 4.64 -20.72
CA LYS A 107 0.31 3.56 -20.74
C LYS A 107 -0.87 3.86 -19.85
N LYS A 108 -2.06 3.42 -20.25
CA LYS A 108 -3.27 3.49 -19.43
C LYS A 108 -3.26 2.35 -18.43
N VAL A 109 -3.29 2.69 -17.15
CA VAL A 109 -3.16 1.75 -16.04
C VAL A 109 -4.34 1.94 -15.10
N LEU A 110 -5.03 0.86 -14.76
CA LEU A 110 -6.02 0.86 -13.68
C LEU A 110 -5.55 -0.04 -12.54
N GLU A 111 -5.62 0.45 -11.31
CA GLU A 111 -5.40 -0.37 -10.11
C GLU A 111 -6.75 -0.73 -9.46
N ILE A 112 -6.98 -2.02 -9.22
CA ILE A 112 -8.13 -2.57 -8.51
C ILE A 112 -7.76 -2.73 -7.03
N GLY A 113 -8.55 -2.14 -6.12
CA GLY A 113 -8.32 -2.27 -4.68
C GLY A 113 -7.01 -1.61 -4.27
N ALA A 114 -6.83 -0.34 -4.64
CA ALA A 114 -5.59 0.40 -4.47
C ALA A 114 -5.21 0.66 -3.00
N GLY A 115 -6.16 0.58 -2.06
CA GLY A 115 -5.95 0.84 -0.64
C GLY A 115 -5.33 2.20 -0.39
N THR A 116 -4.09 2.22 0.11
CA THR A 116 -3.33 3.44 0.36
C THR A 116 -2.83 4.13 -0.91
N GLY A 117 -2.80 3.42 -2.05
CA GLY A 117 -2.41 3.93 -3.36
C GLY A 117 -0.93 3.81 -3.69
N LEU A 118 -0.14 3.05 -2.92
CA LEU A 118 1.31 2.95 -3.15
C LEU A 118 1.65 2.51 -4.59
N VAL A 119 1.01 1.44 -5.07
CA VAL A 119 1.29 0.92 -6.41
C VAL A 119 0.87 1.93 -7.49
N SER A 120 -0.31 2.56 -7.34
CA SER A 120 -0.76 3.67 -8.20
C SER A 120 0.23 4.84 -8.25
N ILE A 121 0.81 5.23 -7.11
CA ILE A 121 1.82 6.29 -7.03
C ILE A 121 3.08 5.87 -7.79
N VAL A 122 3.56 4.63 -7.58
CA VAL A 122 4.74 4.10 -8.28
C VAL A 122 4.48 4.01 -9.78
N ALA A 123 3.32 3.51 -10.22
CA ALA A 123 2.95 3.50 -11.63
C ALA A 123 2.93 4.92 -12.24
N SER A 124 2.44 5.91 -11.49
CA SER A 124 2.46 7.33 -11.90
C SER A 124 3.88 7.88 -12.04
N ILE A 125 4.77 7.57 -11.09
CA ILE A 125 6.20 7.94 -11.14
C ILE A 125 6.87 7.34 -12.39
N LEU A 126 6.51 6.10 -12.73
CA LEU A 126 6.99 5.39 -13.92
C LEU A 126 6.36 5.90 -15.23
N GLY A 127 5.50 6.92 -15.17
CA GLY A 127 4.97 7.64 -16.33
C GLY A 127 3.64 7.13 -16.88
N ALA A 128 2.89 6.32 -16.12
CA ALA A 128 1.56 5.86 -16.54
C ALA A 128 0.46 6.94 -16.43
N TYR A 129 -0.58 6.79 -17.25
CA TYR A 129 -1.89 7.39 -17.01
C TYR A 129 -2.67 6.49 -16.05
N VAL A 130 -2.66 6.85 -14.76
CA VAL A 130 -3.19 6.00 -13.70
C VAL A 130 -4.64 6.35 -13.34
N THR A 131 -5.49 5.33 -13.26
CA THR A 131 -6.81 5.36 -12.61
C THR A 131 -6.75 4.42 -11.39
N ALA A 132 -6.63 4.99 -10.19
CA ALA A 132 -6.62 4.24 -8.94
C ALA A 132 -8.06 4.02 -8.45
N THR A 133 -8.42 2.77 -8.11
CA THR A 133 -9.80 2.45 -7.73
C THR A 133 -9.90 1.66 -6.44
N ASP A 134 -10.95 1.98 -5.66
CA ASP A 134 -11.29 1.27 -4.43
C ASP A 134 -12.76 1.53 -4.03
N LEU A 135 -13.18 1.03 -2.87
CA LEU A 135 -14.47 1.28 -2.23
C LEU A 135 -14.62 2.76 -1.82
N PRO A 136 -15.85 3.30 -1.79
CA PRO A 136 -16.12 4.70 -1.44
C PRO A 136 -15.43 5.20 -0.17
N GLU A 137 -15.40 4.38 0.89
CA GLU A 137 -14.80 4.68 2.19
C GLU A 137 -13.27 4.78 2.17
N VAL A 138 -12.60 4.25 1.15
CA VAL A 138 -11.14 4.31 0.98
C VAL A 138 -10.71 5.52 0.16
N LEU A 139 -11.59 6.04 -0.70
CA LEU A 139 -11.25 7.04 -1.72
C LEU A 139 -10.67 8.34 -1.16
N GLU A 140 -11.11 8.78 0.03
CA GLU A 140 -10.60 10.00 0.64
C GLU A 140 -9.10 9.87 0.97
N ASN A 141 -8.70 8.79 1.64
CA ASN A 141 -7.30 8.54 1.98
C ASN A 141 -6.46 8.25 0.74
N LEU A 142 -7.00 7.46 -0.20
CA LEU A 142 -6.36 7.18 -1.49
C LEU A 142 -6.02 8.47 -2.25
N LYS A 143 -7.00 9.39 -2.37
CA LYS A 143 -6.81 10.70 -3.01
C LYS A 143 -5.79 11.56 -2.28
N LEU A 144 -5.79 11.54 -0.95
CA LEU A 144 -4.82 12.25 -0.13
C LEU A 144 -3.39 11.77 -0.39
N ASN A 145 -3.16 10.46 -0.38
CA ASN A 145 -1.85 9.87 -0.63
C ASN A 145 -1.39 10.11 -2.06
N ILE A 146 -2.25 9.89 -3.05
CA ILE A 146 -1.91 10.12 -4.46
C ILE A 146 -1.54 11.59 -4.70
N SER A 147 -2.37 12.53 -4.25
CA SER A 147 -2.13 13.95 -4.48
C SER A 147 -0.81 14.41 -3.84
N ARG A 148 -0.55 14.04 -2.59
CA ARG A 148 0.70 14.40 -1.88
C ARG A 148 1.97 13.95 -2.61
N ASN A 149 1.91 12.79 -3.28
CA ASN A 149 3.09 12.19 -3.90
C ASN A 149 3.21 12.50 -5.40
N THR A 150 2.18 13.04 -6.05
CA THR A 150 2.16 13.24 -7.52
C THR A 150 1.89 14.68 -7.97
N GLN A 151 1.52 15.59 -7.05
CA GLN A 151 1.15 16.98 -7.36
C GLN A 151 2.18 17.77 -8.17
N ASN A 152 3.47 17.48 -8.02
CA ASN A 152 4.56 18.20 -8.70
C ASN A 152 5.16 17.41 -9.87
N MET A 153 4.52 16.32 -10.30
CA MET A 153 5.00 15.53 -11.43
C MET A 153 4.47 16.11 -12.75
N ASN A 154 5.38 16.27 -13.73
CA ASN A 154 5.09 16.89 -15.02
C ASN A 154 4.53 15.90 -16.08
N THR A 155 4.09 14.71 -15.68
CA THR A 155 3.59 13.68 -16.59
C THR A 155 2.06 13.71 -16.64
N HIS A 156 1.42 12.89 -15.81
CA HIS A 156 -0.01 12.62 -15.86
C HIS A 156 -0.56 12.64 -14.43
N GLN A 157 -1.57 13.48 -14.17
CA GLN A 157 -2.24 13.51 -12.87
C GLN A 157 -3.08 12.23 -12.72
N PRO A 158 -2.87 11.40 -11.68
CA PRO A 158 -3.68 10.21 -11.48
C PRO A 158 -5.14 10.55 -11.17
N GLU A 159 -6.05 9.75 -11.71
CA GLU A 159 -7.47 9.77 -11.38
C GLU A 159 -7.74 8.82 -10.20
N VAL A 160 -8.64 9.22 -9.30
CA VAL A 160 -9.14 8.36 -8.22
C VAL A 160 -10.64 8.17 -8.41
N ARG A 161 -11.09 6.92 -8.50
CA ARG A 161 -12.49 6.59 -8.81
C ARG A 161 -13.02 5.43 -7.98
N LYS A 162 -14.32 5.46 -7.67
CA LYS A 162 -15.03 4.33 -7.06
C LYS A 162 -14.99 3.13 -8.01
N LEU A 163 -14.65 1.95 -7.50
CA LEU A 163 -14.94 0.67 -8.14
C LEU A 163 -15.28 -0.35 -7.06
N VAL A 164 -16.57 -0.69 -6.96
CA VAL A 164 -17.02 -1.82 -6.14
C VAL A 164 -17.02 -3.06 -7.04
N TRP A 165 -16.33 -4.11 -6.62
CA TRP A 165 -16.12 -5.27 -7.47
C TRP A 165 -17.45 -5.92 -7.88
N GLY A 166 -17.62 -6.17 -9.18
CA GLY A 166 -18.79 -6.82 -9.75
C GLY A 166 -20.02 -5.91 -9.90
N GLU A 167 -19.97 -4.66 -9.46
CA GLU A 167 -21.09 -3.72 -9.51
C GLU A 167 -20.89 -2.65 -10.59
N ASP A 168 -21.95 -2.34 -11.34
CA ASP A 168 -22.05 -1.23 -12.29
C ASP A 168 -20.90 -1.12 -13.32
N LEU A 169 -20.24 -2.24 -13.65
CA LEU A 169 -19.03 -2.23 -14.48
C LEU A 169 -19.26 -1.65 -15.89
N ASN A 170 -20.44 -1.88 -16.49
CA ASN A 170 -20.76 -1.37 -17.82
C ASN A 170 -21.11 0.12 -17.83
N GLU A 171 -21.68 0.60 -16.74
CA GLU A 171 -22.10 1.96 -16.53
C GLU A 171 -20.89 2.83 -16.16
N ASP A 172 -20.07 2.35 -15.22
CA ASP A 172 -18.92 3.11 -14.71
C ASP A 172 -17.68 2.94 -15.61
N PHE A 173 -17.41 1.74 -16.10
CA PHE A 173 -16.21 1.44 -16.90
C PHE A 173 -16.56 0.83 -18.28
N PRO A 174 -17.40 1.48 -19.10
CA PRO A 174 -17.82 0.92 -20.38
C PRO A 174 -16.62 0.58 -21.27
N LYS A 175 -16.52 -0.69 -21.67
CA LYS A 175 -15.42 -1.22 -22.52
C LYS A 175 -15.16 -0.39 -23.79
N SER A 176 -16.19 0.26 -24.34
CA SER A 176 -16.09 1.11 -25.53
C SER A 176 -15.22 2.36 -25.33
N THR A 177 -15.03 2.81 -24.09
CA THR A 177 -14.27 4.04 -23.75
C THR A 177 -13.17 3.80 -22.73
N HIS A 178 -13.26 2.72 -21.95
CA HIS A 178 -12.29 2.35 -20.93
C HIS A 178 -11.56 1.08 -21.38
N HIS A 179 -10.41 1.29 -22.04
CA HIS A 179 -9.45 0.24 -22.36
C HIS A 179 -8.12 0.60 -21.70
N TYR A 180 -7.57 -0.34 -20.95
CA TYR A 180 -6.33 -0.19 -20.19
C TYR A 180 -5.28 -1.13 -20.76
N ASP A 181 -4.05 -0.63 -20.91
CA ASP A 181 -2.90 -1.45 -21.26
C ASP A 181 -2.56 -2.40 -20.10
N PHE A 182 -2.63 -1.90 -18.86
CA PHE A 182 -2.37 -2.68 -17.66
C PHE A 182 -3.49 -2.57 -16.63
N ILE A 183 -3.78 -3.70 -15.99
CA ILE A 183 -4.55 -3.77 -14.74
C ILE A 183 -3.60 -4.19 -13.64
N LEU A 184 -3.58 -3.49 -12.52
CA LEU A 184 -2.76 -3.79 -11.35
C LEU A 184 -3.67 -4.22 -10.20
N ALA A 185 -3.23 -5.21 -9.42
CA ALA A 185 -3.91 -5.63 -8.21
C ALA A 185 -2.89 -6.15 -7.18
N SER A 186 -3.00 -5.73 -5.93
CA SER A 186 -2.09 -6.17 -4.86
C SER A 186 -2.84 -6.52 -3.57
N ASP A 187 -2.63 -7.75 -3.07
CA ASP A 187 -3.29 -8.30 -1.86
C ASP A 187 -4.83 -8.18 -1.85
N VAL A 188 -5.45 -8.17 -3.03
CA VAL A 188 -6.91 -8.11 -3.19
C VAL A 188 -7.61 -9.44 -2.90
N VAL A 189 -6.87 -10.55 -2.82
CA VAL A 189 -7.39 -11.88 -2.47
C VAL A 189 -7.05 -12.19 -1.02
N TYR A 190 -8.06 -12.18 -0.16
CA TYR A 190 -7.97 -12.58 1.24
C TYR A 190 -9.32 -13.12 1.72
N HIS A 191 -9.48 -13.32 3.03
CA HIS A 191 -10.72 -13.86 3.59
C HIS A 191 -11.85 -12.82 3.63
N HIS A 192 -12.58 -12.69 2.52
CA HIS A 192 -13.81 -11.89 2.37
C HIS A 192 -14.80 -12.56 1.39
N THR A 193 -16.03 -12.07 1.34
CA THR A 193 -17.12 -12.65 0.52
C THR A 193 -17.08 -12.23 -0.95
N SER A 194 -16.25 -11.24 -1.30
CA SER A 194 -16.23 -10.60 -2.62
C SER A 194 -15.24 -11.21 -3.63
N LEU A 195 -14.80 -12.46 -3.44
CA LEU A 195 -13.86 -13.13 -4.35
C LEU A 195 -14.44 -13.39 -5.75
N ASP A 196 -15.68 -13.87 -5.85
CA ASP A 196 -16.31 -14.06 -7.16
C ASP A 196 -16.58 -12.71 -7.88
N PRO A 197 -17.09 -11.66 -7.21
CA PRO A 197 -17.16 -10.31 -7.79
C PRO A 197 -15.80 -9.73 -8.23
N LEU A 198 -14.72 -9.98 -7.48
CA LEU A 198 -13.35 -9.60 -7.88
C LEU A 198 -12.95 -10.30 -9.18
N LEU A 199 -13.20 -11.60 -9.28
CA LEU A 199 -12.91 -12.38 -10.48
C LEU A 199 -13.69 -11.84 -11.70
N THR A 200 -14.97 -11.52 -11.52
CA THR A 200 -15.80 -10.88 -12.55
C THR A 200 -15.21 -9.55 -13.00
N THR A 201 -14.74 -8.73 -12.05
CA THR A 201 -14.11 -7.43 -12.32
C THR A 201 -12.83 -7.58 -13.11
N MET A 202 -11.92 -8.47 -12.68
CA MET A 202 -10.67 -8.76 -13.39
C MET A 202 -10.95 -9.23 -14.83
N ALA A 203 -11.91 -10.16 -15.00
CA ALA A 203 -12.31 -10.67 -16.31
C ALA A 203 -12.92 -9.58 -17.20
N TYR A 204 -13.71 -8.68 -16.61
CA TYR A 204 -14.36 -7.59 -17.34
C TYR A 204 -13.33 -6.60 -17.89
N LEU A 205 -12.39 -6.17 -17.05
CA LEU A 205 -11.39 -5.15 -17.37
C LEU A 205 -10.27 -5.69 -18.27
N CYS A 206 -9.97 -6.99 -18.20
CA CYS A 206 -9.05 -7.64 -19.13
C CYS A 206 -9.67 -7.76 -20.52
N GLN A 207 -9.35 -6.82 -21.40
CA GLN A 207 -9.72 -6.82 -22.81
C GLN A 207 -8.57 -7.34 -23.69
N PRO A 208 -8.78 -7.62 -24.98
CA PRO A 208 -7.67 -7.90 -25.90
C PRO A 208 -6.58 -6.82 -25.81
N GLY A 209 -5.33 -7.25 -25.65
CA GLY A 209 -4.17 -6.37 -25.44
C GLY A 209 -3.92 -5.92 -24.00
N THR A 210 -4.86 -6.14 -23.07
CA THR A 210 -4.67 -5.80 -21.65
C THR A 210 -3.83 -6.85 -20.93
N VAL A 211 -2.92 -6.39 -20.06
CA VAL A 211 -2.10 -7.23 -19.17
C VAL A 211 -2.50 -6.99 -17.72
N LEU A 212 -2.98 -8.01 -17.03
CA LEU A 212 -3.17 -7.98 -15.58
C LEU A 212 -1.87 -8.39 -14.86
N LEU A 213 -1.43 -7.57 -13.91
CA LEU A 213 -0.37 -7.89 -12.96
C LEU A 213 -0.98 -8.00 -11.57
N TRP A 214 -0.91 -9.19 -10.97
CA TRP A 214 -1.49 -9.48 -9.67
C TRP A 214 -0.45 -10.02 -8.71
N ALA A 215 -0.19 -9.30 -7.62
CA ALA A 215 0.64 -9.75 -6.50
C ALA A 215 -0.22 -10.10 -5.30
N ASN A 216 0.04 -11.23 -4.65
CA ASN A 216 -0.68 -11.63 -3.44
C ASN A 216 0.20 -12.45 -2.52
N LYS A 217 0.06 -12.26 -1.19
CA LYS A 217 0.57 -13.22 -0.20
C LYS A 217 -0.41 -14.40 -0.12
N PHE A 218 0.10 -15.61 -0.37
CA PHE A 218 -0.68 -16.86 -0.31
C PHE A 218 -0.61 -17.42 1.11
N ARG A 219 -1.75 -17.39 1.80
CA ARG A 219 -1.91 -17.76 3.20
C ARG A 219 -2.82 -18.99 3.37
N PHE A 220 -3.86 -19.11 2.53
CA PHE A 220 -4.93 -20.08 2.69
C PHE A 220 -5.26 -20.81 1.38
N SER A 221 -5.98 -21.94 1.48
CA SER A 221 -6.42 -22.71 0.31
C SER A 221 -7.28 -21.88 -0.65
N THR A 222 -8.08 -20.95 -0.12
CA THR A 222 -8.93 -20.02 -0.88
C THR A 222 -8.13 -19.17 -1.87
N ASP A 223 -6.88 -18.84 -1.56
CA ASP A 223 -6.01 -18.04 -2.43
C ASP A 223 -5.60 -18.85 -3.66
N PHE A 224 -5.34 -20.15 -3.46
CA PHE A 224 -5.06 -21.09 -4.54
C PHE A 224 -6.32 -21.42 -5.35
N GLU A 225 -7.46 -21.58 -4.70
CA GLU A 225 -8.75 -21.77 -5.36
C GLU A 225 -9.10 -20.57 -6.26
N PHE A 226 -8.85 -19.34 -5.80
CA PHE A 226 -9.00 -18.15 -6.62
C PHE A 226 -8.06 -18.15 -7.83
N LEU A 227 -6.79 -18.51 -7.64
CA LEU A 227 -5.82 -18.64 -8.73
C LEU A 227 -6.28 -19.65 -9.79
N GLU A 228 -6.82 -20.80 -9.39
CA GLU A 228 -7.36 -21.80 -10.31
C GLU A 228 -8.59 -21.27 -11.07
N LYS A 229 -9.49 -20.57 -10.38
CA LYS A 229 -10.62 -19.89 -11.05
C LYS A 229 -10.14 -18.87 -12.08
N LEU A 230 -9.10 -18.09 -11.77
CA LEU A 230 -8.49 -17.12 -12.70
C LEU A 230 -7.86 -17.82 -13.92
N ARG A 231 -7.17 -18.94 -13.74
CA ARG A 231 -6.60 -19.76 -14.83
C ARG A 231 -7.65 -20.35 -15.79
N ASN A 232 -8.86 -20.59 -15.28
CA ASN A 232 -9.95 -21.07 -16.12
C ASN A 232 -10.41 -20.02 -17.13
N ILE A 233 -10.26 -18.72 -16.82
CA ILE A 233 -10.76 -17.62 -17.66
C ILE A 233 -9.64 -16.84 -18.39
N LEU A 234 -8.43 -16.78 -17.85
CA LEU A 234 -7.28 -16.05 -18.41
C LEU A 234 -6.08 -16.97 -18.58
N ILE A 235 -5.15 -16.59 -19.45
CA ILE A 235 -3.82 -17.21 -19.52
C ILE A 235 -3.00 -16.60 -18.39
N VAL A 236 -2.68 -17.38 -17.35
CA VAL A 236 -1.95 -16.90 -16.17
C VAL A 236 -0.54 -17.48 -16.14
N THR A 237 0.46 -16.62 -16.01
CA THR A 237 1.89 -16.97 -15.89
C THR A 237 2.44 -16.44 -14.57
N LEU A 238 3.18 -17.27 -13.83
CA LEU A 238 3.95 -16.80 -12.68
C LEU A 238 5.16 -16.01 -13.18
N LEU A 239 5.27 -14.75 -12.75
CA LEU A 239 6.38 -13.87 -13.12
C LEU A 239 7.48 -13.86 -12.05
N ALA A 240 7.09 -13.81 -10.78
CA ALA A 240 8.03 -13.81 -9.66
C ALA A 240 7.40 -14.47 -8.42
N GLU A 241 8.25 -15.04 -7.58
CA GLU A 241 7.89 -15.60 -6.29
C GLU A 241 8.89 -15.10 -5.24
N PHE A 242 8.37 -14.73 -4.08
CA PHE A 242 9.12 -14.24 -2.93
C PHE A 242 8.87 -15.22 -1.78
N PRO A 243 9.69 -16.29 -1.66
CA PRO A 243 9.41 -17.40 -0.75
C PRO A 243 9.38 -16.98 0.72
N GLU A 244 10.23 -16.04 1.11
CA GLU A 244 10.35 -15.58 2.51
C GLU A 244 9.08 -14.88 3.00
N SER A 245 8.33 -14.25 2.10
CA SER A 245 7.10 -13.52 2.40
C SER A 245 5.83 -14.24 1.92
N ASN A 246 5.98 -15.42 1.29
CA ASN A 246 4.92 -16.18 0.63
C ASN A 246 4.14 -15.36 -0.42
N ILE A 247 4.80 -14.41 -1.10
CA ILE A 247 4.18 -13.58 -2.13
C ILE A 247 4.45 -14.20 -3.50
N LYS A 248 3.42 -14.23 -4.34
CA LYS A 248 3.55 -14.58 -5.76
C LYS A 248 3.01 -13.44 -6.60
N LEU A 249 3.68 -13.17 -7.72
CA LEU A 249 3.31 -12.16 -8.69
C LEU A 249 3.04 -12.84 -10.03
N PHE A 250 1.84 -12.62 -10.55
CA PHE A 250 1.35 -13.23 -11.79
C PHE A 250 1.11 -12.18 -12.86
N LYS A 251 1.30 -12.60 -14.11
CA LYS A 251 0.79 -11.96 -15.30
C LYS A 251 -0.42 -12.73 -15.79
N ALA A 252 -1.48 -12.04 -16.19
CA ALA A 252 -2.59 -12.65 -16.88
C ALA A 252 -3.03 -11.86 -18.12
N THR A 253 -3.45 -12.57 -19.16
CA THR A 253 -4.00 -11.99 -20.40
C THR A 253 -5.23 -12.78 -20.84
N VAL A 254 -6.09 -12.16 -21.67
CA VAL A 254 -7.20 -12.88 -22.30
C VAL A 254 -6.69 -14.04 -23.16
N LYS A 255 -7.49 -15.10 -23.28
CA LYS A 255 -7.22 -16.19 -24.23
C LYS A 255 -7.48 -15.66 -25.64
N GLU A 256 -6.52 -15.82 -26.54
CA GLU A 256 -6.75 -15.55 -27.97
C GLU A 256 -7.74 -16.59 -28.50
N ASN A 257 -8.80 -16.11 -29.18
CA ASN A 257 -9.80 -16.97 -29.82
C ASN A 257 -9.30 -17.49 -31.17
#